data_AF-A0A975VD09-F1
#
_entry.id   AF-A0A975VD09-F1
#
_cell.length_a   1.000
_cell.length_b   1.000
_cell.length_c   1.000
_cell.angle_alpha   90.00
_cell.angle_beta   90.00
_cell.angle_gamma   90.00
#
_symmetry.space_group_name_H-M   'P 1'
#
loop_
_entity.id
_entity.type
_entity.pdbx_description
1 polymer ?
#
loop_
_entity_poly.entity_id
_entity_poly.type
_entity_poly.pdbx_seq_one_letter_code
_entity_poly.pdbx_strand_id
1 'polypeptide(L)'
;MFKSSAIKIVDPSMTRSWLLRHLTGILLTVPAAVAAQESSTIEVRFKVVDSAGEAIAGAPVRLVLAQGQGWQRPEAGMRTKTGPSGQATWTVDALPERGRRKLPTNFSTQTLSPAEDTIHLAVGVELTYLARPWLVVGAGDRFNNGTTAQLDGLKIYGRDHMGNFSLLAVQKEGAWYLPGVPGALTTPGFMVQRLAIAPAGRGWTIEFTVQRANEPVVR
;
A
#
# COMPACT_ATOMS: atom_id res chain seq x y z
N MET A 1 81.97 -43.96 -30.01
CA MET A 1 80.95 -44.57 -30.88
C MET A 1 79.61 -44.41 -30.19
N PHE A 2 78.78 -43.44 -30.60
CA PHE A 2 77.31 -43.47 -30.61
C PHE A 2 76.83 -42.11 -31.15
N LYS A 3 76.08 -42.18 -32.25
CA LYS A 3 75.38 -41.08 -32.93
C LYS A 3 74.00 -40.89 -32.30
N SER A 4 73.44 -39.70 -32.56
CA SER A 4 72.07 -39.46 -33.05
C SER A 4 71.11 -38.69 -32.12
N SER A 5 71.00 -37.39 -32.44
CA SER A 5 69.79 -36.64 -32.81
C SER A 5 68.53 -36.63 -31.93
N ALA A 6 68.10 -35.42 -31.53
CA ALA A 6 66.89 -34.70 -32.00
C ALA A 6 66.60 -33.50 -31.06
N ILE A 7 66.90 -32.26 -31.44
CA ILE A 7 65.98 -31.24 -31.99
C ILE A 7 64.62 -31.14 -31.27
N LYS A 8 64.42 -30.01 -30.57
CA LYS A 8 63.17 -29.23 -30.59
C LYS A 8 63.51 -27.75 -30.53
N ILE A 9 63.29 -27.08 -31.66
CA ILE A 9 63.18 -25.62 -31.77
C ILE A 9 61.68 -25.33 -31.81
N VAL A 10 61.18 -24.49 -30.88
CA VAL A 10 60.21 -23.44 -31.18
C VAL A 10 60.54 -22.26 -30.26
N ASP A 11 61.12 -21.25 -30.89
CA ASP A 11 61.32 -19.88 -30.43
C ASP A 11 60.04 -19.07 -30.79
N PRO A 12 60.07 -17.73 -30.83
CA PRO A 12 60.08 -16.71 -29.79
C PRO A 12 58.71 -15.99 -29.74
N SER A 13 58.44 -15.17 -28.73
CA SER A 13 57.93 -13.81 -28.99
C SER A 13 57.80 -12.97 -27.73
N MET A 14 58.63 -11.91 -27.74
CA MET A 14 58.22 -10.52 -27.54
C MET A 14 57.71 -10.12 -26.15
N THR A 15 58.57 -9.51 -25.34
CA THR A 15 58.92 -8.07 -25.33
C THR A 15 57.81 -7.13 -24.84
N ARG A 16 58.27 -6.20 -23.99
CA ARG A 16 57.83 -4.80 -23.78
C ARG A 16 57.17 -4.50 -22.44
N SER A 17 58.06 -4.19 -21.52
CA SER A 17 57.99 -3.10 -20.54
C SER A 17 57.18 -1.88 -20.99
N TRP A 18 56.43 -1.29 -20.04
CA TRP A 18 56.46 0.14 -19.63
C TRP A 18 55.07 0.74 -19.30
N LEU A 19 55.08 1.49 -18.18
CA LEU A 19 54.28 2.69 -17.83
C LEU A 19 52.97 2.51 -17.05
N LEU A 20 53.14 2.63 -15.72
CA LEU A 20 52.23 3.34 -14.82
C LEU A 20 51.71 4.63 -15.48
N ARG A 21 50.38 4.77 -15.55
CA ARG A 21 49.71 6.08 -15.62
C ARG A 21 48.68 6.15 -14.50
N HIS A 22 48.97 7.01 -13.52
CA HIS A 22 48.02 7.43 -12.50
C HIS A 22 46.92 8.27 -13.17
N LEU A 23 45.69 7.74 -13.17
CA LEU A 23 44.48 8.52 -13.38
C LEU A 23 43.77 8.66 -12.03
N THR A 24 44.13 9.71 -11.31
CA THR A 24 43.40 10.17 -10.12
C THR A 24 42.11 10.85 -10.60
N GLY A 25 41.06 10.06 -10.82
CA GLY A 25 39.72 10.56 -11.08
C GLY A 25 39.08 11.00 -9.76
N ILE A 26 39.00 12.32 -9.53
CA ILE A 26 38.20 12.89 -8.46
C ILE A 26 36.73 12.71 -8.85
N LEU A 27 36.09 11.68 -8.30
CA LEU A 27 34.64 11.53 -8.30
C LEU A 27 34.06 12.65 -7.41
N LEU A 28 33.57 13.71 -8.05
CA LEU A 28 32.66 14.67 -7.43
C LEU A 28 31.34 13.96 -7.13
N THR A 29 31.24 13.34 -5.96
CA THR A 29 29.98 12.89 -5.38
C THR A 29 29.19 14.13 -4.98
N VAL A 30 28.30 14.59 -5.84
CA VAL A 30 27.25 15.54 -5.47
C VAL A 30 26.33 14.81 -4.48
N PRO A 31 26.23 15.23 -3.20
CA PRO A 31 25.23 14.66 -2.32
C PRO A 31 23.86 15.06 -2.88
N ALA A 32 23.11 14.07 -3.36
CA ALA A 32 21.70 14.28 -3.66
C ALA A 32 21.03 14.71 -2.36
N ALA A 33 20.60 15.98 -2.28
CA ALA A 33 19.82 16.47 -1.18
C ALA A 33 18.52 15.66 -1.14
N VAL A 34 18.43 14.74 -0.18
CA VAL A 34 17.20 14.03 0.10
C VAL A 34 16.26 15.08 0.68
N ALA A 35 15.33 15.58 -0.13
CA ALA A 35 14.30 16.49 0.36
C ALA A 35 13.57 15.77 1.51
N ALA A 36 13.67 16.32 2.72
CA ALA A 36 12.99 15.76 3.88
C ALA A 36 11.48 15.80 3.60
N GLN A 37 10.86 14.63 3.59
CA GLN A 37 9.41 14.53 3.44
C GLN A 37 8.80 15.10 4.73
N GLU A 38 8.08 16.22 4.61
CA GLU A 38 7.47 16.88 5.76
C GLU A 38 6.19 16.16 6.19
N SER A 39 5.99 16.03 7.50
CA SER A 39 4.73 15.52 8.04
C SER A 39 3.61 16.53 7.76
N SER A 40 2.44 16.00 7.40
CA SER A 40 1.24 16.78 7.15
C SER A 40 0.11 16.28 8.06
N THR A 41 -0.71 17.21 8.56
CA THR A 41 -1.92 16.86 9.29
C THR A 41 -2.96 16.27 8.33
N ILE A 42 -3.54 15.14 8.73
CA ILE A 42 -4.57 14.42 7.98
C ILE A 42 -5.84 14.35 8.83
N GLU A 43 -6.92 14.94 8.32
CA GLU A 43 -8.26 14.73 8.85
C GLU A 43 -8.89 13.50 8.19
N VAL A 44 -9.16 12.45 8.96
CA VAL A 44 -9.86 11.26 8.47
C VAL A 44 -11.32 11.34 8.90
N ARG A 45 -12.22 11.39 7.92
CA ARG A 45 -13.68 11.35 8.10
C ARG A 45 -14.18 9.97 7.68
N PHE A 46 -14.50 9.14 8.66
CA PHE A 46 -15.03 7.81 8.42
C PHE A 46 -16.54 7.77 8.55
N LYS A 47 -17.19 6.96 7.72
CA LYS A 47 -18.60 6.59 7.87
C LYS A 47 -18.76 5.09 7.65
N VAL A 48 -19.56 4.45 8.51
CA VAL A 48 -20.01 3.08 8.31
C VAL A 48 -21.53 3.04 8.13
N VAL A 49 -21.96 2.29 7.12
CA VAL A 49 -23.37 2.04 6.83
C VAL A 49 -23.64 0.54 6.69
N ASP A 50 -24.88 0.12 6.83
CA ASP A 50 -25.30 -1.26 6.59
C ASP A 50 -25.62 -1.52 5.10
N SER A 51 -26.12 -2.71 4.80
CA SER A 51 -26.46 -3.14 3.44
C SER A 51 -27.60 -2.32 2.81
N ALA A 52 -28.46 -1.69 3.62
CA ALA A 52 -29.52 -0.80 3.17
C ALA A 52 -29.04 0.66 3.02
N GLY A 53 -27.82 0.97 3.47
CA GLY A 53 -27.26 2.32 3.46
C GLY A 53 -27.54 3.11 4.73
N GLU A 54 -28.14 2.49 5.74
CA GLU A 54 -28.43 3.11 7.02
C GLU A 54 -27.16 3.20 7.88
N ALA A 55 -27.05 4.29 8.64
CA ALA A 55 -25.90 4.54 9.49
C ALA A 55 -25.78 3.53 10.63
N ILE A 56 -24.58 2.95 10.84
CA ILE A 56 -24.33 2.06 11.98
C ILE A 56 -23.75 2.89 13.15
N ALA A 57 -24.62 3.28 14.08
CA ALA A 57 -24.25 4.02 15.29
C ALA A 57 -23.59 3.11 16.35
N GLY A 58 -22.69 3.69 17.15
CA GLY A 58 -22.05 3.03 18.28
C GLY A 58 -21.07 1.90 17.91
N ALA A 59 -20.78 1.72 16.63
CA ALA A 59 -19.86 0.68 16.16
C ALA A 59 -18.44 0.98 16.67
N PRO A 60 -17.77 0.02 17.33
CA PRO A 60 -16.38 0.19 17.70
C PRO A 60 -15.53 0.24 16.43
N VAL A 61 -14.66 1.25 16.34
CA VAL A 61 -13.78 1.46 15.20
C VAL A 61 -12.37 1.77 15.69
N ARG A 62 -11.37 1.27 14.96
CA ARG A 62 -9.96 1.63 15.18
C ARG A 62 -9.37 2.14 13.89
N LEU A 63 -8.95 3.40 13.87
CA LEU A 63 -8.21 3.97 12.76
C LEU A 63 -6.73 3.61 12.88
N VAL A 64 -6.14 3.12 11.79
CA VAL A 64 -4.69 3.02 11.61
C VAL A 64 -4.27 3.73 10.33
N LEU A 65 -3.10 4.36 10.35
CA LEU A 65 -2.39 4.72 9.13
C LEU A 65 -1.74 3.45 8.60
N ALA A 66 -2.16 2.98 7.44
CA ALA A 66 -1.70 1.72 6.86
C ALA A 66 -0.35 1.89 6.14
N GLN A 67 0.60 2.53 6.84
CA GLN A 67 1.92 2.88 6.37
C GLN A 67 2.96 2.52 7.45
N GLY A 68 4.18 2.19 7.03
CA GLY A 68 5.27 1.84 7.94
C GLY A 68 5.15 0.46 8.60
N GLN A 69 5.96 0.20 9.62
CA GLN A 69 5.97 -1.09 10.33
C GLN A 69 4.95 -1.10 11.48
N GLY A 70 4.28 -2.24 11.67
CA GLY A 70 3.46 -2.50 12.87
C GLY A 70 2.02 -1.99 12.83
N TRP A 71 1.56 -1.34 11.75
CA TRP A 71 0.16 -0.87 11.64
C TRP A 71 -0.89 -1.99 11.72
N GLN A 72 -0.51 -3.23 11.36
CA GLN A 72 -1.37 -4.42 11.45
C GLN A 72 -1.50 -4.97 12.87
N ARG A 73 -0.73 -4.48 13.84
CA ARG A 73 -0.84 -4.94 15.22
C ARG A 73 -2.18 -4.53 15.82
N PRO A 74 -2.78 -5.35 16.70
CA PRO A 74 -4.08 -5.04 17.28
C PRO A 74 -4.06 -3.75 18.11
N GLU A 75 -2.97 -3.44 18.79
CA GLU A 75 -2.82 -2.24 19.62
C GLU A 75 -2.57 -0.94 18.83
N ALA A 76 -2.19 -1.02 17.55
CA ALA A 76 -1.84 0.16 16.76
C ALA A 76 -3.02 1.12 16.56
N GLY A 77 -2.73 2.41 16.35
CA GLY A 77 -3.74 3.40 15.97
C GLY A 77 -4.68 3.86 17.09
N MET A 78 -5.82 4.43 16.70
CA MET A 78 -6.73 5.17 17.58
C MET A 78 -8.12 4.56 17.59
N ARG A 79 -8.66 4.26 18.77
CA ARG A 79 -10.00 3.66 18.93
C ARG A 79 -11.05 4.73 19.25
N THR A 80 -12.23 4.56 18.69
CA THR A 80 -13.43 5.31 19.08
C THR A 80 -14.68 4.49 18.77
N LYS A 81 -15.86 5.06 18.98
CA LYS A 81 -17.14 4.53 18.50
C LYS A 81 -17.75 5.51 17.51
N THR A 82 -18.48 5.00 16.52
CA THR A 82 -19.22 5.85 15.60
C THR A 82 -20.36 6.56 16.32
N GLY A 83 -20.62 7.82 15.94
CA GLY A 83 -21.76 8.59 16.45
C GLY A 83 -23.10 8.15 15.85
N PRO A 84 -24.20 8.85 16.17
CA PRO A 84 -25.55 8.53 15.68
C PRO A 84 -25.68 8.48 14.16
N SER A 85 -24.88 9.25 13.43
CA SER A 85 -24.83 9.27 11.96
C SER A 85 -23.90 8.22 11.35
N GLY A 86 -23.38 7.29 12.17
CA GLY A 86 -22.43 6.25 11.74
C GLY A 86 -21.03 6.80 11.44
N GLN A 87 -20.72 8.02 11.89
CA GLN A 87 -19.48 8.72 11.57
C GLN A 87 -18.48 8.71 12.73
N ALA A 88 -17.20 8.77 12.40
CA ALA A 88 -16.10 9.04 13.31
C ALA A 88 -15.05 9.91 12.60
N THR A 89 -14.45 10.85 13.32
CA THR A 89 -13.42 11.75 12.77
C THR A 89 -12.15 11.65 13.61
N TRP A 90 -11.00 11.68 12.94
CA TRP A 90 -9.70 11.77 13.58
C TRP A 90 -8.86 12.84 12.90
N THR A 91 -7.92 13.40 13.65
CA THR A 91 -6.86 14.25 13.13
C THR A 91 -5.54 13.60 13.52
N VAL A 92 -4.73 13.24 12.54
CA VAL A 92 -3.47 12.53 12.73
C VAL A 92 -2.38 13.17 11.88
N ASP A 93 -1.17 13.26 12.41
CA ASP A 93 -0.02 13.66 11.62
C ASP A 93 0.59 12.44 10.94
N ALA A 94 0.80 12.52 9.63
CA ALA A 94 1.37 11.44 8.84
C ALA A 94 2.37 11.98 7.82
N LEU A 95 3.09 11.09 7.14
CA LEU A 95 3.95 11.42 6.02
C LEU A 95 3.26 10.94 4.74
N PRO A 96 2.56 11.81 3.99
CA PRO A 96 1.90 11.40 2.75
C PRO A 96 2.93 10.89 1.76
N GLU A 97 2.82 9.63 1.33
CA GLU A 97 3.78 9.00 0.44
C GLU A 97 3.70 9.66 -0.94
N ARG A 98 4.81 10.22 -1.41
CA ARG A 98 4.89 10.80 -2.75
C ARG A 98 5.39 9.74 -3.71
N GLY A 99 4.71 9.59 -4.85
CA GLY A 99 5.09 8.62 -5.87
C GLY A 99 4.66 9.06 -7.25
N ARG A 100 5.06 8.27 -8.26
CA ARG A 100 4.58 8.44 -9.62
C ARG A 100 3.68 7.27 -10.00
N ARG A 101 2.43 7.56 -10.32
CA ARG A 101 1.44 6.57 -10.72
C ARG A 101 0.79 6.98 -12.03
N LYS A 102 0.29 5.99 -12.75
CA LYS A 102 -0.44 6.22 -13.99
C LYS A 102 -1.94 6.19 -13.68
N LEU A 103 -2.67 7.18 -14.18
CA LEU A 103 -4.12 7.18 -14.06
C LEU A 103 -4.68 5.98 -14.84
N PRO A 104 -5.54 5.14 -14.25
CA PRO A 104 -6.20 4.07 -14.99
C PRO A 104 -7.23 4.69 -15.93
N THR A 105 -6.82 4.89 -17.19
CA THR A 105 -7.71 5.34 -18.28
C THR A 105 -8.06 4.16 -19.20
N ASN A 106 -9.07 4.33 -20.05
CA ASN A 106 -9.48 3.29 -21.00
C ASN A 106 -8.32 2.88 -21.93
N PHE A 107 -8.31 1.62 -22.37
CA PHE A 107 -7.21 0.92 -23.07
C PHE A 107 -6.46 1.74 -24.15
N SER A 108 -7.16 2.60 -24.92
CA SER A 108 -6.57 3.41 -25.99
C SER A 108 -5.70 4.57 -25.53
N THR A 109 -5.85 5.04 -24.29
CA THR A 109 -5.06 6.16 -23.71
C THR A 109 -3.95 5.68 -22.76
N GLN A 110 -4.02 4.41 -22.33
CA GLN A 110 -3.00 3.83 -21.45
C GLN A 110 -1.62 3.76 -22.10
N THR A 111 -1.45 3.77 -23.41
CA THR A 111 -0.10 3.67 -23.99
C THR A 111 0.62 5.02 -23.99
N LEU A 112 -0.10 6.15 -23.92
CA LEU A 112 0.45 7.49 -24.14
C LEU A 112 0.40 8.41 -22.90
N SER A 113 -0.43 8.12 -21.90
CA SER A 113 -0.46 8.93 -20.68
C SER A 113 0.79 8.71 -19.82
N PRO A 114 1.56 9.76 -19.49
CA PRO A 114 2.72 9.64 -18.61
C PRO A 114 2.28 9.31 -17.18
N ALA A 115 3.20 8.75 -16.39
CA ALA A 115 3.01 8.67 -14.95
C ALA A 115 3.04 10.09 -14.35
N GLU A 116 2.06 10.41 -13.53
CA GLU A 116 1.93 11.70 -12.84
C GLU A 116 2.41 11.58 -11.40
N ASP A 117 2.85 12.69 -10.81
CA ASP A 117 3.10 12.74 -9.38
C ASP A 117 1.80 12.58 -8.61
N THR A 118 1.87 11.81 -7.54
CA THR A 118 0.72 11.42 -6.72
C THR A 118 1.06 11.47 -5.25
N ILE A 119 0.04 11.71 -4.45
CA ILE A 119 0.06 11.53 -3.00
C ILE A 119 -0.72 10.27 -2.68
N HIS A 120 -0.03 9.28 -2.13
CA HIS A 120 -0.59 8.03 -1.68
C HIS A 120 -0.88 8.09 -0.18
N LEU A 121 -2.13 7.75 0.18
CA LEU A 121 -2.56 7.64 1.56
C LEU A 121 -3.37 6.35 1.73
N ALA A 122 -3.06 5.63 2.81
CA ALA A 122 -3.75 4.40 3.17
C ALA A 122 -4.23 4.47 4.61
N VAL A 123 -5.53 4.18 4.81
CA VAL A 123 -6.17 4.12 6.12
C VAL A 123 -6.80 2.75 6.33
N GLY A 124 -6.59 2.18 7.51
CA GLY A 124 -7.25 0.97 7.95
C GLY A 124 -8.30 1.28 9.02
N VAL A 125 -9.44 0.60 8.95
CA VAL A 125 -10.46 0.61 10.01
C VAL A 125 -10.74 -0.80 10.49
N GLU A 126 -10.63 -1.01 11.80
CA GLU A 126 -11.11 -2.26 12.41
C GLU A 126 -12.63 -2.22 12.58
N LEU A 127 -13.32 -3.22 12.04
CA LEU A 127 -14.78 -3.39 12.11
C LEU A 127 -15.13 -4.84 12.46
N THR A 128 -16.31 -5.05 13.03
CA THR A 128 -16.81 -6.40 13.36
C THR A 128 -17.74 -6.94 12.28
N TYR A 129 -17.49 -8.17 11.84
CA TYR A 129 -18.34 -8.94 10.92
C TYR A 129 -18.20 -10.43 11.20
N LEU A 130 -19.32 -11.17 11.22
CA LEU A 130 -19.37 -12.58 11.64
C LEU A 130 -18.78 -12.78 13.04
N ALA A 131 -19.15 -11.89 13.96
CA ALA A 131 -18.64 -11.84 15.34
C ALA A 131 -17.10 -11.75 15.48
N ARG A 132 -16.37 -11.40 14.41
CA ARG A 132 -14.91 -11.32 14.39
C ARG A 132 -14.43 -9.93 13.97
N PRO A 133 -13.30 -9.45 14.50
CA PRO A 133 -12.69 -8.20 14.05
C PRO A 133 -11.97 -8.39 12.72
N TRP A 134 -12.14 -7.43 11.82
CA TRP A 134 -11.51 -7.36 10.51
C TRP A 134 -10.89 -5.99 10.33
N LEU A 135 -9.68 -5.93 9.77
CA LEU A 135 -9.05 -4.68 9.40
C LEU A 135 -9.29 -4.41 7.92
N VAL A 136 -10.14 -3.43 7.62
CA VAL A 136 -10.51 -3.01 6.27
C VAL A 136 -9.64 -1.84 5.87
N VAL A 137 -8.85 -1.99 4.81
CA VAL A 137 -7.89 -0.97 4.36
C VAL A 137 -8.35 -0.38 3.04
N GLY A 138 -8.54 0.93 3.05
CA GLY A 138 -8.72 1.75 1.85
C GLY A 138 -7.44 2.51 1.57
N ALA A 139 -6.89 2.34 0.36
CA ALA A 139 -5.72 3.08 -0.11
C ALA A 139 -6.07 3.82 -1.40
N GLY A 140 -5.59 5.05 -1.52
CA GLY A 140 -5.88 5.88 -2.69
C GLY A 140 -4.71 6.78 -3.05
N ASP A 141 -4.62 7.06 -4.35
CA ASP A 141 -3.66 7.97 -4.94
C ASP A 141 -4.40 9.23 -5.39
N ARG A 142 -3.97 10.37 -4.85
CA ARG A 142 -4.40 11.70 -5.28
C ARG A 142 -3.48 12.21 -6.37
N PHE A 143 -4.03 12.40 -7.56
CA PHE A 143 -3.34 12.96 -8.72
C PHE A 143 -3.37 14.49 -8.71
N ASN A 144 -2.39 15.10 -9.38
CA ASN A 144 -2.29 16.56 -9.51
C ASN A 144 -3.50 17.19 -10.19
N ASN A 145 -4.14 16.47 -11.12
CA ASN A 145 -5.39 16.90 -11.78
C ASN A 145 -6.62 16.90 -10.86
N GLY A 146 -6.46 16.48 -9.61
CA GLY A 146 -7.51 16.45 -8.60
C GLY A 146 -8.35 15.17 -8.57
N THR A 147 -7.92 14.12 -9.28
CA THR A 147 -8.56 12.80 -9.22
C THR A 147 -8.04 12.00 -8.03
N THR A 148 -8.93 11.28 -7.34
CA THR A 148 -8.54 10.21 -6.40
C THR A 148 -8.83 8.87 -7.04
N ALA A 149 -7.84 7.99 -7.15
CA ALA A 149 -8.02 6.63 -7.67
C ALA A 149 -7.61 5.60 -6.62
N GLN A 150 -8.37 4.49 -6.55
CA GLN A 150 -8.00 3.32 -5.74
C GLN A 150 -7.27 2.33 -6.63
N LEU A 151 -5.93 2.36 -6.63
CA LEU A 151 -5.14 1.49 -7.51
C LEU A 151 -4.85 0.11 -6.89
N ASP A 152 -4.74 0.03 -5.56
CA ASP A 152 -4.38 -1.20 -4.84
C ASP A 152 -5.58 -2.06 -4.43
N GLY A 153 -6.79 -1.63 -4.78
CA GLY A 153 -8.05 -2.29 -4.40
C GLY A 153 -8.32 -2.27 -2.89
N LEU A 154 -9.46 -2.85 -2.51
CA LEU A 154 -9.81 -3.07 -1.11
C LEU A 154 -9.02 -4.24 -0.53
N LYS A 155 -8.41 -4.05 0.64
CA LYS A 155 -7.75 -5.13 1.38
C LYS A 155 -8.46 -5.36 2.70
N ILE A 156 -8.76 -6.61 3.02
CA ILE A 156 -9.43 -6.99 4.27
C ILE A 156 -8.57 -8.04 4.96
N TYR A 157 -8.18 -7.78 6.20
CA TYR A 157 -7.32 -8.65 6.97
C TYR A 157 -8.05 -9.25 8.17
N GLY A 158 -7.93 -10.56 8.34
CA GLY A 158 -8.23 -11.27 9.57
C GLY A 158 -7.00 -11.37 10.48
N ARG A 159 -7.22 -11.75 11.73
CA ARG A 159 -6.14 -11.95 12.70
C ARG A 159 -5.44 -13.31 12.50
N ASP A 160 -4.12 -13.32 12.63
CA ASP A 160 -3.31 -14.53 12.75
C ASP A 160 -3.30 -15.09 14.19
N HIS A 161 -2.51 -16.14 14.41
CA HIS A 161 -2.35 -16.78 15.71
C HIS A 161 -1.67 -15.89 16.77
N MET A 162 -0.98 -14.81 16.36
CA MET A 162 -0.41 -13.81 17.24
C MET A 162 -1.36 -12.63 17.48
N GLY A 163 -2.54 -12.63 16.86
CA GLY A 163 -3.53 -11.56 16.95
C GLY A 163 -3.29 -10.39 15.99
N ASN A 164 -2.26 -10.44 15.14
CA ASN A 164 -1.99 -9.40 14.15
C ASN A 164 -2.90 -9.55 12.94
N PHE A 165 -3.33 -8.43 12.35
CA PHE A 165 -4.15 -8.40 11.15
C PHE A 165 -3.31 -8.66 9.88
N SER A 166 -2.81 -9.88 9.73
CA SER A 166 -1.90 -10.27 8.65
C SER A 166 -2.51 -11.25 7.64
N LEU A 167 -3.64 -11.89 7.96
CA LEU A 167 -4.27 -12.87 7.06
C LEU A 167 -5.18 -12.14 6.06
N LEU A 168 -4.80 -12.09 4.79
CA LEU A 168 -5.56 -11.39 3.75
C LEU A 168 -6.77 -12.20 3.27
N ALA A 169 -7.93 -11.57 3.15
CA ALA A 169 -9.07 -12.11 2.43
C ALA A 169 -8.81 -12.08 0.92
N VAL A 170 -9.08 -13.20 0.25
CA VAL A 170 -8.77 -13.36 -1.18
C VAL A 170 -10.02 -13.57 -1.99
N GLN A 171 -10.04 -13.02 -3.21
CA GLN A 171 -11.07 -13.30 -4.19
C GLN A 171 -10.53 -14.33 -5.19
N LYS A 172 -11.26 -15.43 -5.38
CA LYS A 172 -10.95 -16.45 -6.39
C LYS A 172 -12.23 -16.84 -7.10
N GLU A 173 -12.21 -16.83 -8.44
CA GLU A 173 -13.35 -17.23 -9.29
C GLU A 173 -14.65 -16.48 -8.93
N GLY A 174 -14.52 -15.19 -8.59
CA GLY A 174 -15.65 -14.33 -8.21
C GLY A 174 -16.14 -14.49 -6.77
N ALA A 175 -15.67 -15.51 -6.04
CA ALA A 175 -16.02 -15.73 -4.65
C ALA A 175 -14.94 -15.25 -3.67
N TRP A 176 -15.36 -14.87 -2.47
CA TRP A 176 -14.49 -14.39 -1.40
C TRP A 176 -14.21 -15.47 -0.38
N TYR A 177 -12.93 -15.60 -0.02
CA TYR A 177 -12.45 -16.52 1.00
C TYR A 177 -11.85 -15.71 2.14
N LEU A 178 -12.54 -15.73 3.27
CA LEU A 178 -12.18 -15.00 4.47
C LEU A 178 -11.41 -15.93 5.43
N PRO A 179 -10.22 -15.55 5.91
CA PRO A 179 -9.44 -16.37 6.83
C PRO A 179 -10.22 -16.80 8.08
N GLY A 180 -10.32 -18.11 8.29
CA GLY A 180 -11.06 -18.70 9.41
C GLY A 180 -12.58 -18.66 9.27
N VAL A 181 -13.12 -18.31 8.11
CA VAL A 181 -14.53 -18.47 7.77
C VAL A 181 -14.67 -19.68 6.85
N PRO A 182 -15.48 -20.70 7.21
CA PRO A 182 -15.70 -21.85 6.34
C PRO A 182 -16.44 -21.47 5.06
N GLY A 183 -15.98 -22.00 3.93
CA GLY A 183 -16.65 -21.87 2.64
C GLY A 183 -16.36 -20.55 1.91
N ALA A 184 -16.97 -20.42 0.74
CA ALA A 184 -16.86 -19.25 -0.11
C ALA A 184 -18.04 -18.30 0.12
N LEU A 185 -17.78 -17.00 0.13
CA LEU A 185 -18.79 -15.95 0.29
C LEU A 185 -19.00 -15.19 -1.02
N THR A 186 -20.20 -14.69 -1.24
CA THR A 186 -20.49 -13.80 -2.37
C THR A 186 -19.97 -12.38 -2.17
N THR A 187 -19.79 -11.96 -0.91
CA THR A 187 -19.26 -10.65 -0.55
C THR A 187 -18.21 -10.80 0.55
N PRO A 188 -17.24 -9.87 0.67
CA PRO A 188 -16.19 -9.97 1.67
C PRO A 188 -16.59 -9.41 3.04
N GLY A 189 -17.88 -9.14 3.27
CA GLY A 189 -18.40 -8.53 4.51
C GLY A 189 -18.33 -7.00 4.54
N PHE A 190 -17.39 -6.39 3.81
CA PHE A 190 -17.25 -4.94 3.74
C PHE A 190 -16.97 -4.46 2.32
N MET A 191 -17.54 -3.32 1.93
CA MET A 191 -17.30 -2.69 0.63
C MET A 191 -16.96 -1.21 0.83
N VAL A 192 -15.99 -0.69 0.08
CA VAL A 192 -15.68 0.74 0.08
C VAL A 192 -16.67 1.44 -0.84
N GLN A 193 -17.57 2.23 -0.26
CA GLN A 193 -18.51 3.07 -0.99
C GLN A 193 -17.85 4.37 -1.46
N ARG A 194 -16.92 4.89 -0.67
CA ARG A 194 -16.21 6.12 -0.99
C ARG A 194 -14.82 6.10 -0.38
N LEU A 195 -13.83 6.46 -1.19
CA LEU A 195 -12.53 6.93 -0.72
C LEU A 195 -12.19 8.19 -1.52
N ALA A 196 -12.10 9.33 -0.85
CA ALA A 196 -11.71 10.58 -1.47
C ALA A 196 -10.57 11.22 -0.67
N ILE A 197 -9.55 11.71 -1.38
CA ILE A 197 -8.42 12.42 -0.79
C ILE A 197 -8.44 13.83 -1.35
N ALA A 198 -8.42 14.83 -0.48
CA ALA A 198 -8.45 16.23 -0.86
C ALA A 198 -7.47 17.06 -0.02
N PRO A 199 -6.88 18.13 -0.57
CA PRO A 199 -6.10 19.07 0.23
C PRO A 199 -7.00 19.83 1.21
N ALA A 200 -6.49 20.10 2.41
CA ALA A 200 -7.19 20.84 3.45
C ALA A 200 -6.22 21.82 4.14
N GLY A 201 -6.17 23.06 3.65
CA GLY A 201 -5.17 24.03 4.11
C GLY A 201 -3.75 23.54 3.81
N ARG A 202 -2.95 23.31 4.84
CA ARG A 202 -1.60 22.71 4.74
C ARG A 202 -1.58 21.18 4.86
N GLY A 203 -2.74 20.56 5.06
CA GLY A 203 -2.90 19.14 5.29
C GLY A 203 -3.76 18.45 4.23
N TRP A 204 -4.30 17.29 4.61
CA TRP A 204 -5.16 16.47 3.77
C TRP A 204 -6.44 16.07 4.50
N THR A 205 -7.51 15.85 3.76
CA THR A 205 -8.71 15.18 4.24
C THR A 205 -8.87 13.86 3.50
N ILE A 206 -9.17 12.79 4.25
CA ILE A 206 -9.58 11.49 3.72
C ILE A 206 -11.03 11.26 4.10
N GLU A 207 -11.91 11.12 3.12
CA GLU A 207 -13.27 10.63 3.33
C GLU A 207 -13.29 9.13 3.04
N PHE A 208 -13.65 8.32 4.03
CA PHE A 208 -13.68 6.88 3.91
C PHE A 208 -15.03 6.32 4.36
N THR A 209 -15.85 5.89 3.41
CA THR A 209 -17.15 5.28 3.68
C THR A 209 -17.10 3.79 3.39
N VAL A 210 -17.42 2.98 4.39
CA VAL A 210 -17.51 1.53 4.29
C VAL A 210 -18.96 1.09 4.48
N GLN A 211 -19.42 0.21 3.59
CA GLN A 211 -20.67 -0.52 3.75
C GLN A 211 -20.40 -1.89 4.32
N ARG A 212 -21.11 -2.27 5.39
CA ARG A 212 -21.11 -3.63 5.93
C ARG A 212 -22.20 -4.44 5.24
N ALA A 213 -21.81 -5.59 4.68
CA ALA A 213 -22.74 -6.53 4.08
C ALA A 213 -23.59 -7.24 5.16
N ASN A 214 -24.70 -7.84 4.74
CA ASN A 214 -25.47 -8.70 5.61
C ASN A 214 -24.66 -9.95 5.95
N GLU A 215 -24.72 -10.38 7.20
CA GLU A 215 -24.13 -11.64 7.60
C GLU A 215 -24.90 -12.80 6.93
N PRO A 216 -24.21 -13.79 6.33
CA PRO A 216 -24.87 -14.97 5.79
C PRO A 216 -25.64 -15.70 6.91
N VAL A 217 -26.87 -16.09 6.60
CA VAL A 217 -27.67 -16.93 7.49
C VAL A 217 -27.10 -18.34 7.43
N VAL A 218 -26.39 -18.75 8.47
CA VAL A 218 -26.00 -20.16 8.67
C VAL A 218 -27.28 -20.90 9.03
N ARG A 219 -27.77 -21.74 8.12
CA ARG A 219 -28.88 -22.66 8.37
C ARG A 219 -28.37 -23.98 8.93
#